data_AF-A0A7D6I9C7-F1
#
_entry.id   AF-A0A7D6I9C7-F1
#
_cell.length_a   1.000
_cell.length_b   1.000
_cell.length_c   1.000
_cell.angle_alpha   90.00
_cell.angle_beta   90.00
_cell.angle_gamma   90.00
#
_symmetry.space_group_name_H-M   'P 1'
#
loop_
_entity.id
_entity.type
_entity.pdbx_description
1 polymer ?
#
loop_
_entity_poly.entity_id
_entity_poly.type
_entity_poly.pdbx_seq_one_letter_code
_entity_poly.pdbx_strand_id
1 'polypeptide(L)'
;MKKILLSSLATAIGMAISSDVMADGKLSTEKMNKDVIVVKTNPLNCSSLLMTTPTKVLSGEELTQQSKASLAETLEEIPGISGSHFGAGAIKPIIHGMSGARVKVLNDGIDVLDASIAGPAHAITSEPLLAN
;
A
#
# COMPACT_ATOMS: atom_id res chain seq x y z
N MET A 1 38.36 -8.72 -42.23
CA MET A 1 38.90 -9.09 -40.91
C MET A 1 40.02 -8.10 -40.59
N LYS A 2 39.78 -7.05 -39.77
CA LYS A 2 40.46 -6.77 -38.47
C LYS A 2 41.95 -7.22 -38.50
N LYS A 3 42.98 -6.37 -38.38
CA LYS A 3 43.43 -5.53 -37.22
C LYS A 3 44.66 -4.67 -37.70
N ILE A 4 44.76 -3.34 -37.45
CA ILE A 4 45.31 -2.62 -36.26
C ILE A 4 46.86 -2.80 -36.21
N LEU A 5 47.82 -1.84 -36.11
CA LEU A 5 48.06 -0.54 -35.41
C LEU A 5 49.34 0.10 -36.09
N LEU A 6 49.77 1.36 -35.93
CA LEU A 6 50.33 2.03 -34.73
C LEU A 6 50.70 3.53 -35.00
N SER A 7 50.52 4.36 -33.96
CA SER A 7 51.33 5.55 -33.53
C SER A 7 51.50 6.75 -34.48
N SER A 8 51.60 8.02 -34.09
CA SER A 8 51.82 8.72 -32.81
C SER A 8 51.49 10.22 -33.06
N LEU A 9 50.91 10.97 -32.12
CA LEU A 9 51.17 12.42 -32.05
C LEU A 9 50.90 13.01 -30.67
N ALA A 10 51.75 13.95 -30.31
CA ALA A 10 52.10 14.41 -28.98
C ALA A 10 51.18 15.48 -28.36
N THR A 11 51.19 15.48 -27.02
CA THR A 11 51.12 16.59 -26.04
C THR A 11 50.76 18.01 -26.50
N ALA A 12 49.74 18.60 -25.86
CA ALA A 12 49.75 20.03 -25.49
C ALA A 12 48.88 20.29 -24.24
N ILE A 13 49.50 21.01 -23.31
CA ILE A 13 49.01 21.48 -22.01
C ILE A 13 47.97 22.59 -22.22
N GLY A 14 46.87 22.53 -21.46
CA GLY A 14 45.92 23.62 -21.33
C GLY A 14 45.23 23.56 -19.98
N MET A 15 45.77 24.30 -19.00
CA MET A 15 45.08 24.60 -17.74
C MET A 15 43.81 25.40 -18.05
N ALA A 16 42.64 24.76 -17.89
CA ALA A 16 41.37 25.45 -17.85
C ALA A 16 41.05 25.80 -16.40
N ILE A 17 41.04 27.10 -16.11
CA ILE A 17 40.42 27.69 -14.93
C ILE A 17 38.90 27.45 -15.00
N SER A 18 38.40 26.41 -14.35
CA SER A 18 36.95 26.24 -14.15
C SER A 18 36.54 27.04 -12.92
N SER A 19 35.73 28.07 -13.14
CA SER A 19 35.10 28.89 -12.12
C SER A 19 34.22 28.00 -11.23
N ASP A 20 34.50 27.96 -9.93
CA ASP A 20 33.57 27.44 -8.94
C ASP A 20 32.34 28.37 -8.89
N VAL A 21 31.27 27.97 -9.59
CA VAL A 21 29.93 28.48 -9.33
C VAL A 21 29.51 27.92 -7.98
N MET A 22 29.64 28.74 -6.94
CA MET A 22 28.95 28.53 -5.67
C MET A 22 27.46 28.71 -5.91
N ALA A 23 26.81 27.64 -6.35
CA ALA A 23 25.37 27.52 -6.25
C ALA A 23 25.06 27.34 -4.75
N ASP A 24 24.64 28.43 -4.09
CA ASP A 24 23.88 28.37 -2.85
C ASP A 24 22.52 27.73 -3.16
N GLY A 25 22.55 26.45 -3.47
CA GLY A 25 21.38 25.60 -3.52
C GLY A 25 20.93 25.41 -2.08
N LYS A 26 20.12 26.35 -1.59
CA LYS A 26 19.25 26.11 -0.45
C LYS A 26 18.54 24.79 -0.72
N LEU A 27 19.03 23.73 -0.08
CA LEU A 27 18.32 22.48 0.03
C LEU A 27 17.14 22.78 0.95
N SER A 28 16.09 23.33 0.36
CA SER A 28 14.75 23.33 0.90
C SER A 28 14.48 21.88 1.24
N THR A 29 14.68 21.54 2.51
CA THR A 29 14.10 20.33 3.08
C THR A 29 12.60 20.62 3.06
N GLU A 30 12.00 20.40 1.90
CA GLU A 30 10.58 20.12 1.74
C GLU A 30 10.30 19.02 2.75
N LYS A 31 9.80 19.45 3.90
CA LYS A 31 9.30 18.58 4.95
C LYS A 31 8.15 17.85 4.30
N MET A 32 8.43 16.70 3.69
CA MET A 32 7.43 15.80 3.18
C MET A 32 6.47 15.54 4.34
N ASN A 33 5.33 16.22 4.31
CA ASN A 33 4.21 15.93 5.16
C ASN A 33 3.68 14.59 4.68
N LYS A 34 4.33 13.51 5.11
CA LYS A 34 3.78 12.17 4.93
C LYS A 34 2.53 12.17 5.77
N ASP A 35 1.37 12.15 5.12
CA ASP A 35 0.11 11.90 5.80
C ASP A 35 0.28 10.58 6.56
N VAL A 36 0.42 10.69 7.89
CA VAL A 36 0.63 9.54 8.75
C VAL A 36 -0.71 8.84 8.82
N ILE A 37 -0.86 7.75 8.05
CA ILE A 37 -2.04 6.92 8.14
C ILE A 37 -2.01 6.18 9.47
N VAL A 38 -2.90 6.58 10.37
CA VAL A 38 -3.06 5.96 11.69
C VAL A 38 -3.99 4.76 11.55
N VAL A 39 -3.51 3.60 11.97
CA VAL A 39 -4.28 2.36 11.89
C VAL A 39 -5.00 2.15 13.23
N LYS A 40 -6.30 2.46 13.26
CA LYS A 40 -7.15 2.36 14.47
C LYS A 40 -7.38 0.92 14.95
N THR A 41 -7.00 -0.09 14.17
CA THR A 41 -7.16 -1.51 14.53
C THR A 41 -6.15 -1.99 15.57
N ASN A 42 -5.16 -1.17 15.93
CA ASN A 42 -4.22 -1.44 17.01
C ASN A 42 -4.58 -0.60 18.25
N PRO A 43 -4.71 -1.20 19.46
CA PRO A 43 -4.96 -0.44 20.69
C PRO A 43 -3.90 0.62 21.02
N LEU A 44 -2.70 0.50 20.44
CA LEU A 44 -1.58 1.43 20.65
C LEU A 44 -1.51 2.56 19.61
N ASN A 45 -2.53 2.70 18.75
CA ASN A 45 -2.65 3.78 17.74
C ASN A 45 -1.35 4.01 16.94
N CYS A 46 -0.69 2.92 16.54
CA CYS A 46 0.60 2.97 15.87
C CYS A 46 0.45 3.20 14.36
N SER A 47 1.46 3.82 13.75
CA SER A 47 1.60 3.85 12.29
C SER A 47 1.85 2.44 11.76
N SER A 48 1.40 2.16 10.52
CA SER A 48 1.64 0.90 9.83
C SER A 48 3.12 0.49 9.79
N LEU A 49 4.05 1.46 9.81
CA LEU A 49 5.50 1.24 9.79
C LEU A 49 6.07 0.66 11.10
N LEU A 50 5.36 0.79 12.22
CA LEU A 50 5.80 0.28 13.53
C LEU A 50 5.17 -1.07 13.89
N MET A 51 4.36 -1.66 13.00
CA MET A 51 3.71 -2.95 13.26
C MET A 51 4.69 -4.11 13.06
N THR A 52 4.73 -5.05 14.02
CA THR A 52 5.51 -6.29 13.90
C THR A 52 4.84 -7.34 13.01
N THR A 53 3.54 -7.19 12.74
CA THR A 53 2.77 -8.04 11.83
C THR A 53 2.52 -7.32 10.51
N PRO A 54 2.48 -8.04 9.37
CA PRO A 54 2.21 -7.43 8.08
C PRO A 54 0.84 -6.75 8.08
N THR A 55 0.81 -5.50 7.65
CA THR A 55 -0.41 -4.68 7.59
C THR A 55 -0.45 -3.99 6.22
N LYS A 56 -1.59 -4.10 5.53
CA LYS A 56 -1.88 -3.34 4.31
C LYS A 56 -2.96 -2.32 4.64
N VAL A 57 -2.74 -1.07 4.26
CA VAL A 57 -3.71 0.01 4.41
C VAL A 57 -4.13 0.45 3.03
N LEU A 58 -5.44 0.57 2.84
CA LEU A 58 -6.06 1.02 1.61
C LEU A 58 -6.77 2.36 1.91
N SER A 59 -6.42 3.43 1.19
CA SER A 59 -6.91 4.78 1.50
C SER A 59 -6.91 5.68 0.26
N GLY A 60 -7.73 6.74 0.27
CA GLY A 60 -7.74 7.75 -0.78
C GLY A 60 -8.08 7.17 -2.16
N GLU A 61 -7.30 7.54 -3.16
CA GLU A 61 -7.53 7.11 -4.55
C GLU A 61 -7.36 5.60 -4.78
N GLU A 62 -6.49 4.94 -4.02
CA GLU A 62 -6.32 3.48 -4.12
C GLU A 62 -7.62 2.77 -3.69
N LEU A 63 -8.25 3.25 -2.61
CA LEU A 63 -9.52 2.69 -2.12
C LEU A 63 -10.66 2.92 -3.12
N THR A 64 -10.75 4.10 -3.72
CA THR A 64 -11.82 4.41 -4.67
C THR A 64 -11.67 3.64 -5.98
N GLN A 65 -10.44 3.39 -6.43
CA GLN A 65 -10.18 2.58 -7.63
C GLN A 65 -10.47 1.08 -7.40
N GLN A 66 -10.15 0.56 -6.22
CA GLN A 66 -10.35 -0.85 -5.88
C GLN A 66 -11.76 -1.16 -5.37
N SER A 67 -12.58 -0.12 -5.13
CA SER A 67 -13.96 -0.24 -4.65
C SER A 67 -14.80 -1.13 -5.56
N LYS A 68 -15.41 -2.15 -4.96
CA LYS A 68 -16.35 -3.07 -5.61
C LYS A 68 -17.61 -3.22 -4.78
N ALA A 69 -18.55 -4.02 -5.26
CA ALA A 69 -19.88 -4.18 -4.64
C ALA A 69 -19.84 -4.74 -3.22
N SER A 70 -18.78 -5.46 -2.84
CA SER A 70 -18.57 -5.99 -1.49
C SER A 70 -17.18 -5.69 -0.95
N LEU A 71 -17.06 -5.71 0.39
CA LEU A 71 -15.79 -5.57 1.09
C LEU A 71 -14.77 -6.62 0.63
N ALA A 72 -15.19 -7.88 0.48
CA ALA A 72 -14.29 -8.96 0.12
C ALA A 72 -13.71 -8.79 -1.30
N GLU A 73 -14.53 -8.36 -2.27
CA GLU A 73 -14.08 -8.07 -3.63
C GLU A 73 -13.12 -6.89 -3.68
N THR A 74 -13.37 -5.86 -2.86
CA THR A 74 -12.50 -4.68 -2.74
C THR A 74 -11.10 -5.07 -2.25
N LEU A 75 -11.00 -6.07 -1.37
CA LEU A 75 -9.73 -6.55 -0.83
C LEU A 75 -9.05 -7.63 -1.70
N GLU A 76 -9.70 -8.12 -2.76
CA GLU A 76 -9.24 -9.27 -3.55
C GLU A 76 -7.95 -8.99 -4.34
N GLU A 77 -7.63 -7.72 -4.58
CA GLU A 77 -6.36 -7.31 -5.20
C GLU A 77 -5.16 -7.39 -4.24
N ILE A 78 -5.41 -7.57 -2.94
CA ILE A 78 -4.36 -7.68 -1.93
C ILE A 78 -3.84 -9.12 -1.91
N PRO A 79 -2.51 -9.32 -2.09
CA PRO A 79 -1.92 -10.66 -2.03
C PRO A 79 -2.22 -11.38 -0.71
N GLY A 80 -2.63 -12.65 -0.82
CA GLY A 80 -2.98 -13.46 0.35
C GLY A 80 -4.42 -13.30 0.84
N ILE A 81 -5.21 -12.43 0.21
CA ILE A 81 -6.65 -12.30 0.42
C ILE A 81 -7.39 -12.90 -0.79
N SER A 82 -8.46 -13.64 -0.53
CA SER A 82 -9.39 -14.13 -1.57
C SER A 82 -10.84 -14.06 -1.09
N GLY A 83 -11.81 -14.15 -2.01
CA GLY A 83 -13.25 -14.12 -1.68
C GLY A 83 -13.89 -15.52 -1.63
N SER A 84 -14.62 -15.81 -0.55
CA SER A 84 -15.58 -16.92 -0.50
C SER A 84 -16.94 -16.44 -1.00
N HIS A 85 -17.46 -17.04 -2.08
CA HIS A 85 -18.67 -16.59 -2.75
C HIS A 85 -19.87 -17.47 -2.37
N PHE A 86 -20.94 -16.86 -1.87
CA PHE A 86 -22.23 -17.51 -1.59
C PHE A 86 -23.35 -16.82 -2.38
N GLY A 87 -23.26 -16.91 -3.72
CA GLY A 87 -24.21 -16.25 -4.61
C GLY A 87 -23.99 -14.74 -4.75
N ALA A 88 -24.91 -14.06 -5.45
CA ALA A 88 -24.80 -12.64 -5.72
C ALA A 88 -24.93 -11.81 -4.44
N GLY A 89 -23.85 -11.15 -4.03
CA GLY A 89 -23.83 -10.18 -2.92
C GLY A 89 -23.37 -10.70 -1.57
N ALA A 90 -23.26 -12.02 -1.35
CA ALA A 90 -22.70 -12.57 -0.11
C ALA A 90 -21.28 -13.10 -0.36
N ILE A 91 -20.28 -12.23 -0.20
CA ILE A 91 -18.86 -12.55 -0.39
C ILE A 91 -18.09 -12.22 0.89
N LYS A 92 -17.22 -13.13 1.32
CA LYS A 92 -16.44 -13.02 2.57
C LYS A 92 -14.94 -13.12 2.30
N PRO A 93 -14.10 -12.30 2.96
CA PRO A 93 -12.67 -12.39 2.81
C PRO A 93 -12.14 -13.68 3.46
N ILE A 94 -11.20 -14.31 2.77
CA ILE A 94 -10.37 -15.41 3.23
C ILE A 94 -8.95 -14.86 3.31
N ILE A 95 -8.35 -14.87 4.49
CA ILE A 95 -6.99 -14.36 4.71
C ILE A 95 -6.07 -15.56 4.93
N HIS A 96 -5.14 -15.82 4.00
CA HIS A 96 -4.22 -16.97 4.07
C HIS A 96 -4.94 -18.31 4.35
N GLY A 97 -6.10 -18.53 3.72
CA GLY A 97 -6.93 -19.74 3.92
C GLY A 97 -7.82 -19.72 5.17
N MET A 98 -7.79 -18.66 5.97
CA MET A 98 -8.63 -18.48 7.16
C MET A 98 -9.92 -17.75 6.80
N SER A 99 -11.05 -18.19 7.35
CA SER A 99 -12.37 -17.57 7.14
C SER A 99 -13.28 -17.76 8.37
N GLY A 100 -14.50 -17.23 8.31
CA GLY A 100 -15.50 -17.30 9.37
C GLY A 100 -15.04 -16.62 10.65
N ALA A 101 -15.26 -17.23 11.82
CA ALA A 101 -14.93 -16.68 13.13
C ALA A 101 -13.45 -16.33 13.36
N ARG A 102 -12.55 -16.76 12.46
CA ARG A 102 -11.11 -16.47 12.52
C ARG A 102 -10.75 -15.14 11.84
N VAL A 103 -11.62 -14.63 10.97
CA VAL A 103 -11.44 -13.35 10.29
C VAL A 103 -12.53 -12.42 10.78
N LYS A 104 -12.13 -11.40 11.55
CA LYS A 104 -13.04 -10.39 12.07
C LYS A 104 -13.02 -9.15 11.20
N VAL A 105 -14.20 -8.56 11.00
CA VAL A 105 -14.34 -7.25 10.37
C VAL A 105 -14.63 -6.26 11.48
N LEU A 106 -13.80 -5.23 11.56
CA LEU A 106 -13.94 -4.18 12.56
C LEU A 106 -14.23 -2.86 11.84
N ASN A 107 -15.17 -2.09 12.36
CA ASN A 107 -15.36 -0.70 12.00
C ASN A 107 -14.97 0.16 13.20
N ASP A 108 -14.05 1.12 13.03
CA ASP A 108 -13.47 1.91 14.12
C ASP A 108 -12.95 1.08 15.32
N GLY A 109 -12.43 -0.13 15.05
CA GLY A 109 -11.92 -1.04 16.10
C GLY A 109 -13.01 -1.81 16.85
N ILE A 110 -14.28 -1.64 16.52
CA ILE A 110 -15.41 -2.36 17.08
C ILE A 110 -15.88 -3.42 16.07
N ASP A 111 -16.27 -4.60 16.56
CA ASP A 111 -16.81 -5.66 15.71
C ASP A 111 -18.12 -5.20 15.03
N VAL A 112 -18.28 -5.48 13.74
CA VAL A 112 -19.47 -5.10 12.96
C VAL A 112 -20.71 -5.88 13.45
N LEU A 113 -20.52 -7.02 14.14
CA LEU A 113 -21.57 -7.80 14.79
C LEU A 113 -22.73 -8.18 13.84
N ASP A 114 -22.43 -8.48 12.58
CA ASP A 114 -23.43 -8.80 11.56
C ASP A 114 -23.76 -10.30 11.47
N ALA A 115 -24.83 -10.61 10.74
CA ALA A 115 -25.26 -11.98 10.47
C ALA A 115 -24.25 -12.78 9.63
N SER A 116 -23.25 -12.12 9.04
CA SER A 116 -22.18 -12.80 8.31
C SER A 116 -21.39 -13.73 9.24
N ILE A 117 -21.35 -13.45 10.56
CA ILE A 117 -20.72 -14.36 11.53
C ILE A 117 -21.53 -15.66 11.68
N ALA A 118 -22.86 -15.60 11.56
CA ALA A 118 -23.75 -16.74 11.74
C ALA A 118 -23.72 -17.74 10.56
N GLY A 119 -23.37 -17.28 9.35
CA GLY A 119 -23.27 -18.16 8.18
C GLY A 119 -22.76 -17.49 6.91
N PRO A 120 -22.39 -18.28 5.89
CA PRO A 120 -21.81 -17.78 4.64
C PRO A 120 -22.81 -17.07 3.74
N ALA A 121 -24.12 -17.26 3.95
CA ALA A 121 -25.19 -16.69 3.12
C ALA A 121 -25.47 -15.21 3.36
N HIS A 122 -24.79 -14.59 4.32
CA HIS A 122 -25.00 -13.21 4.68
C HIS A 122 -23.77 -12.37 4.32
N ALA A 123 -24.02 -11.26 3.64
CA ALA A 123 -23.02 -10.26 3.30
C ALA A 123 -22.47 -9.57 4.55
N ILE A 124 -21.26 -9.05 4.43
CA ILE A 124 -20.69 -8.17 5.46
C ILE A 124 -21.38 -6.81 5.33
N THR A 125 -21.86 -6.25 6.44
CA THR A 125 -22.65 -5.00 6.43
C THR A 125 -21.75 -3.75 6.31
N SER A 126 -20.44 -3.90 6.54
CA SER A 126 -19.48 -2.80 6.44
C SER A 126 -19.15 -2.48 4.97
N GLU A 127 -19.32 -1.21 4.61
CA GLU A 127 -19.00 -0.68 3.29
C GLU A 127 -17.67 0.12 3.37
N PRO A 128 -16.67 -0.14 2.49
CA PRO A 128 -15.35 0.47 2.62
C PRO A 128 -15.27 1.99 2.39
N LEU A 129 -16.12 2.58 1.55
CA LEU A 129 -16.11 4.02 1.23
C LEU A 129 -16.80 4.88 2.30
N LEU A 130 -17.68 4.27 3.08
CA LEU A 130 -18.43 4.87 4.18
C LEU A 130 -17.82 4.53 5.55
N ALA A 131 -16.75 3.73 5.59
CA ALA A 131 -15.99 3.44 6.80
C ALA A 131 -15.16 4.65 7.24
N ASN A 132 -14.95 4.79 8.55
CA ASN A 132 -14.58 6.07 9.21
C ASN A 132 -13.14 6.09 9.79
#